data_AF-A0A0N8TU16-F1
#
_entry.id   AF-A0A0N8TU16-F1
#
_cell.length_a   1.000
_cell.length_b   1.000
_cell.length_c   1.000
_cell.angle_alpha   90.00
_cell.angle_beta   90.00
_cell.angle_gamma   90.00
#
_symmetry.space_group_name_H-M   'P 1'
#
loop_
_entity.id
_entity.type
_entity.pdbx_description
1 polymer ?
#
loop_
_entity_poly.entity_id
_entity_poly.type
_entity_poly.pdbx_seq_one_letter_code
_entity_poly.pdbx_strand_id
1 'polypeptide(L)'
;MLPIFLLPAVVNAAQEPIIPTTPEQWRSITERDIEAAYSITAHNHPGMFDANNAAFPDLLKQAKAEALTLSAQASGPQVHAAAISRFSTILQDGHAGAFSSVDRPARRWPGFRTVWRGDALKVYYSENKNISKGDVVSQCDGQNTDTLMRKRVFKFHGEVAQPGHWWQQGWRLLIDEGNPFLTPLKECEFVKANGDTYTHVLNWSVRPKSACKHLENAYNGDELPIDLTWPEKNIAWIAMPSFSSTDKQTVAYNKVFEKIQQQRSKLLTAKAVVLDLRHNQGGSSYWSSQIAKELWGKKK
;
A
#
# COMPACT_ATOMS: atom_id res chain seq x y z
N MET A 1 -36.88 -31.84 51.18
CA MET A 1 -36.88 -31.74 49.70
C MET A 1 -37.07 -30.29 49.33
N LEU A 2 -35.99 -29.58 48.94
CA LEU A 2 -36.08 -28.22 48.41
C LEU A 2 -36.27 -28.30 46.88
N PRO A 3 -37.14 -27.49 46.27
CA PRO A 3 -37.34 -27.50 44.82
C PRO A 3 -36.19 -26.74 44.14
N ILE A 4 -35.51 -27.41 43.21
CA ILE A 4 -34.51 -26.79 42.32
C ILE A 4 -35.29 -26.05 41.23
N PHE A 5 -35.25 -24.73 41.26
CA PHE A 5 -35.69 -23.90 40.15
C PHE A 5 -34.63 -23.96 39.03
N LEU A 6 -34.97 -24.62 37.93
CA LEU A 6 -34.22 -24.55 36.67
C LEU A 6 -34.50 -23.20 36.01
N LEU A 7 -33.50 -22.32 35.98
CA LEU A 7 -33.52 -21.12 35.14
C LEU A 7 -33.33 -21.52 33.67
N PRO A 8 -34.17 -21.06 32.73
CA PRO A 8 -33.97 -21.33 31.32
C PRO A 8 -32.73 -20.59 30.81
N ALA A 9 -31.90 -21.29 30.04
CA ALA A 9 -30.80 -20.69 29.33
C ALA A 9 -31.35 -19.71 28.29
N VAL A 10 -31.13 -18.42 28.50
CA VAL A 10 -31.40 -17.39 27.50
C VAL A 10 -30.33 -17.54 26.42
N VAL A 11 -30.69 -18.20 25.31
CA VAL A 11 -29.88 -18.20 24.10
C VAL A 11 -30.00 -16.81 23.51
N ASN A 12 -28.98 -15.96 23.71
CA ASN A 12 -28.85 -14.73 22.95
C ASN A 12 -28.63 -15.12 21.48
N ALA A 13 -29.70 -15.09 20.68
CA ALA A 13 -29.59 -15.10 19.24
C ALA A 13 -28.72 -13.89 18.85
N ALA A 14 -27.57 -14.14 18.23
CA ALA A 14 -26.75 -13.08 17.67
C ALA A 14 -27.62 -12.33 16.65
N GLN A 15 -27.98 -11.10 17.00
CA GLN A 15 -28.75 -10.23 16.11
C GLN A 15 -27.90 -10.02 14.85
N GLU A 16 -28.46 -10.35 13.68
CA GLU A 16 -27.78 -10.05 12.42
C GLU A 16 -27.45 -8.55 12.37
N PRO A 17 -26.25 -8.18 11.92
CA PRO A 17 -25.84 -6.79 11.89
C PRO A 17 -26.80 -6.00 11.00
N ILE A 18 -27.50 -5.03 11.60
CA ILE A 18 -28.37 -4.12 10.87
C ILE A 18 -27.49 -3.26 9.96
N ILE A 19 -27.54 -3.51 8.65
CA ILE A 19 -26.86 -2.67 7.67
C ILE A 19 -27.58 -1.32 7.64
N PRO A 20 -26.89 -0.19 7.88
CA PRO A 20 -27.52 1.12 7.82
C PRO A 20 -28.08 1.40 6.42
N THR A 21 -29.31 1.88 6.34
CA THR A 21 -30.00 2.17 5.07
C THR A 21 -30.26 3.64 4.84
N THR A 22 -30.23 4.48 5.89
CA THR A 22 -30.42 5.93 5.76
C THR A 22 -29.14 6.73 6.01
N PRO A 23 -29.03 7.97 5.48
CA PRO A 23 -27.93 8.88 5.78
C PRO A 23 -27.69 9.09 7.28
N GLU A 24 -28.74 9.20 8.09
CA GLU A 24 -28.66 9.44 9.54
C GLU A 24 -28.15 8.20 10.27
N GLN A 25 -28.61 7.00 9.88
CA GLN A 25 -28.09 5.74 10.43
C GLN A 25 -26.61 5.57 10.08
N TRP A 26 -26.21 5.90 8.85
CA TRP A 26 -24.81 5.88 8.43
C TRP A 26 -23.95 6.86 9.23
N ARG A 27 -24.46 8.08 9.50
CA ARG A 27 -23.75 9.04 10.36
C ARG A 27 -23.59 8.49 11.78
N SER A 28 -24.68 8.00 12.37
CA SER A 28 -24.71 7.44 13.73
C SER A 28 -23.73 6.28 13.90
N ILE A 29 -23.68 5.34 12.96
CA ILE A 29 -22.71 4.22 13.04
C ILE A 29 -21.27 4.70 12.80
N THR A 30 -21.06 5.65 11.88
CA THR A 30 -19.71 6.18 11.60
C THR A 30 -19.13 6.85 12.84
N GLU A 31 -19.91 7.71 13.50
CA GLU A 31 -19.48 8.39 14.73
C GLU A 31 -19.20 7.37 15.85
N ARG A 32 -20.08 6.38 16.01
CA ARG A 32 -19.89 5.31 17.01
C ARG A 32 -18.62 4.50 16.75
N ASP A 33 -18.35 4.13 15.51
CA ASP A 33 -17.19 3.33 15.14
C ASP A 33 -15.89 4.14 15.27
N ILE A 34 -15.91 5.45 14.99
CA ILE A 34 -14.78 6.36 15.27
C ILE A 34 -14.51 6.46 16.77
N GLU A 35 -15.56 6.59 17.58
CA GLU A 35 -15.43 6.63 19.05
C GLU A 35 -14.92 5.29 19.61
N ALA A 36 -15.40 4.17 19.07
CA ALA A 36 -14.93 2.85 19.42
C ALA A 36 -13.46 2.67 19.04
N ALA A 37 -13.06 3.06 17.82
CA ALA A 37 -11.67 3.02 17.38
C ALA A 37 -10.78 3.86 18.29
N TYR A 38 -11.17 5.11 18.60
CA TYR A 38 -10.45 5.97 19.54
C TYR A 38 -10.29 5.29 20.90
N SER A 39 -11.38 4.80 21.48
CA SER A 39 -11.37 4.18 22.80
C SER A 39 -10.49 2.93 22.81
N ILE A 40 -10.66 2.02 21.86
CA ILE A 40 -9.87 0.78 21.78
C ILE A 40 -8.37 1.11 21.62
N THR A 41 -8.02 2.04 20.73
CA THR A 41 -6.62 2.47 20.56
C THR A 41 -6.08 3.12 21.83
N ALA A 42 -6.85 4.00 22.49
CA ALA A 42 -6.42 4.67 23.72
C ALA A 42 -6.13 3.67 24.87
N HIS A 43 -6.89 2.57 24.95
CA HIS A 43 -6.71 1.57 26.01
C HIS A 43 -5.60 0.55 25.72
N ASN A 44 -5.32 0.24 24.44
CA ASN A 44 -4.50 -0.91 24.08
C ASN A 44 -3.20 -0.55 23.34
N HIS A 45 -3.12 0.64 22.73
CA HIS A 45 -1.99 0.97 21.86
C HIS A 45 -0.75 1.34 22.69
N PRO A 46 0.42 0.68 22.47
CA PRO A 46 1.64 0.97 23.24
C PRO A 46 2.08 2.42 23.17
N GLY A 47 1.82 3.11 22.05
CA GLY A 47 2.11 4.53 21.88
C GLY A 47 1.47 5.44 22.94
N MET A 48 0.40 5.01 23.61
CA MET A 48 -0.21 5.77 24.72
C MET A 48 0.68 5.85 25.96
N PHE A 49 1.66 4.96 26.09
CA PHE A 49 2.54 4.82 27.25
C PHE A 49 4.03 4.92 26.90
N ASP A 50 4.37 5.12 25.62
CA ASP A 50 5.75 5.19 25.14
C ASP A 50 6.33 6.60 25.34
N ALA A 51 7.30 6.72 26.25
CA ALA A 51 8.00 7.98 26.52
C ALA A 51 8.78 8.53 25.31
N ASN A 52 9.18 7.67 24.37
CA ASN A 52 9.85 8.09 23.13
C ASN A 52 8.86 8.55 22.05
N ASN A 53 7.56 8.36 22.27
CA ASN A 53 6.49 8.77 21.38
C ASN A 53 5.43 9.59 22.14
N ALA A 54 5.89 10.58 22.89
CA ALA A 54 5.03 11.43 23.73
C ALA A 54 3.92 12.20 22.96
N ALA A 55 4.04 12.32 21.63
CA ALA A 55 3.05 12.98 20.78
C ALA A 55 1.84 12.08 20.43
N PHE A 56 1.94 10.76 20.62
CA PHE A 56 0.89 9.82 20.18
C PHE A 56 -0.50 10.08 20.77
N PRO A 57 -0.67 10.39 22.07
CA PRO A 57 -1.99 10.71 22.62
C PRO A 57 -2.68 11.89 21.92
N ASP A 58 -1.91 12.90 21.50
CA ASP A 58 -2.47 14.06 20.78
C ASP A 58 -2.75 13.74 19.32
N LEU A 59 -1.92 12.91 18.67
CA LEU A 59 -2.22 12.35 17.34
C LEU A 59 -3.52 11.55 17.36
N LEU A 60 -3.76 10.75 18.40
CA LEU A 60 -4.99 9.97 18.54
C LEU A 60 -6.23 10.86 18.70
N LYS A 61 -6.13 11.95 19.47
CA LYS A 61 -7.21 12.96 19.56
C LYS A 61 -7.45 13.64 18.22
N GLN A 62 -6.39 13.99 17.49
CA GLN A 62 -6.50 14.57 16.15
C GLN A 62 -7.17 13.59 15.18
N ALA A 63 -6.79 12.31 15.21
CA ALA A 63 -7.37 11.26 14.37
C ALA A 63 -8.88 11.19 14.54
N LYS A 64 -9.35 11.16 15.79
CA LYS A 64 -10.77 11.20 16.15
C LYS A 64 -11.44 12.48 15.61
N ALA A 65 -10.90 13.65 15.92
CA ALA A 65 -11.49 14.94 15.56
C ALA A 65 -11.66 15.09 14.03
N GLU A 66 -10.63 14.71 13.28
CA GLU A 66 -10.64 14.80 11.82
C GLU A 66 -11.59 13.79 11.18
N ALA A 67 -11.67 12.57 11.70
CA ALA A 67 -12.62 11.57 11.22
C ALA A 67 -14.08 11.99 11.49
N LEU A 68 -14.37 12.51 12.68
CA LEU A 68 -15.70 13.04 13.03
C LEU A 68 -16.09 14.22 12.13
N THR A 69 -15.14 15.09 11.79
CA THR A 69 -15.36 16.20 10.86
C THR A 69 -15.86 15.72 9.50
N LEU A 70 -15.34 14.60 8.98
CA LEU A 70 -15.82 14.02 7.72
C LEU A 70 -17.25 13.46 7.85
N SER A 71 -17.58 12.81 8.98
CA SER A 71 -18.94 12.30 9.26
C SER A 71 -19.99 13.41 9.39
N ALA A 72 -19.57 14.60 9.84
CA ALA A 72 -20.45 15.77 9.90
C ALA A 72 -20.75 16.35 8.50
N GLN A 73 -19.78 16.31 7.57
CA GLN A 73 -19.91 16.90 6.24
C GLN A 73 -20.82 16.11 5.29
N ALA A 74 -20.82 14.79 5.39
CA ALA A 74 -21.60 13.91 4.54
C ALA A 74 -21.90 12.61 5.29
N SER A 75 -22.76 11.75 4.75
CA SER A 75 -22.98 10.42 5.30
C SER A 75 -23.27 9.39 4.21
N GLY A 76 -23.16 8.13 4.59
CA GLY A 76 -23.28 6.99 3.69
C GLY A 76 -22.11 6.03 3.82
N PRO A 77 -22.18 4.88 3.13
CA PRO A 77 -21.18 3.82 3.24
C PRO A 77 -19.76 4.30 2.90
N GLN A 78 -19.61 5.09 1.83
CA GLN A 78 -18.28 5.56 1.41
C GLN A 78 -17.73 6.68 2.29
N VAL A 79 -18.60 7.45 2.96
CA VAL A 79 -18.16 8.43 3.96
C VAL A 79 -17.63 7.70 5.20
N HIS A 80 -18.36 6.70 5.70
CA HIS A 80 -17.89 5.84 6.79
C HIS A 80 -16.48 5.31 6.46
N ALA A 81 -16.35 4.71 5.28
CA ALA A 81 -15.12 4.08 4.88
C ALA A 81 -13.95 5.06 4.63
N ALA A 82 -14.23 6.33 4.30
CA ALA A 82 -13.23 7.40 4.19
C ALA A 82 -12.86 8.00 5.56
N ALA A 83 -13.83 8.16 6.46
CA ALA A 83 -13.62 8.67 7.81
C ALA A 83 -12.74 7.72 8.64
N ILE A 84 -13.02 6.41 8.60
CA ILE A 84 -12.17 5.39 9.22
C ILE A 84 -10.76 5.38 8.62
N SER A 85 -10.64 5.54 7.30
CA SER A 85 -9.32 5.66 6.64
C SER A 85 -8.55 6.89 7.12
N ARG A 86 -9.24 8.04 7.30
CA ARG A 86 -8.63 9.26 7.84
C ARG A 86 -8.14 9.07 9.27
N PHE A 87 -8.97 8.45 10.13
CA PHE A 87 -8.60 8.13 11.50
C PHE A 87 -7.27 7.36 11.54
N SER A 88 -7.19 6.22 10.85
CA SER A 88 -5.99 5.36 10.85
C SER A 88 -4.78 6.05 10.23
N THR A 89 -4.99 6.87 9.19
CA THR A 89 -3.88 7.57 8.53
C THR A 89 -3.24 8.61 9.45
N ILE A 90 -3.99 9.32 10.28
CA ILE A 90 -3.40 10.31 11.20
C ILE A 90 -2.47 9.66 12.22
N LEU A 91 -2.72 8.42 12.62
CA LEU A 91 -1.89 7.72 13.60
C LEU A 91 -0.45 7.51 13.10
N GLN A 92 -0.22 7.53 11.79
CA GLN A 92 1.06 7.26 11.15
C GLN A 92 1.70 5.96 11.69
N ASP A 93 0.90 4.89 11.75
CA ASP A 93 1.35 3.56 12.16
C ASP A 93 0.84 2.51 11.16
N GLY A 94 1.75 1.92 10.39
CA GLY A 94 1.43 0.90 9.39
C GLY A 94 0.91 -0.43 9.95
N HIS A 95 1.00 -0.66 11.26
CA HIS A 95 0.59 -1.90 11.92
C HIS A 95 -0.67 -1.75 12.78
N ALA A 96 -1.07 -0.52 13.09
CA ALA A 96 -2.21 -0.23 13.95
C ALA A 96 -3.21 0.75 13.33
N GLY A 97 -4.49 0.43 13.44
CA GLY A 97 -5.56 1.30 12.98
C GLY A 97 -6.91 0.61 12.98
N ALA A 98 -7.93 1.37 12.57
CA ALA A 98 -9.27 0.87 12.29
C ALA A 98 -9.46 0.67 10.79
N PHE A 99 -10.26 -0.33 10.41
CA PHE A 99 -10.54 -0.67 9.03
C PHE A 99 -12.05 -0.82 8.84
N SER A 100 -12.58 -0.15 7.82
CA SER A 100 -13.99 -0.28 7.47
C SER A 100 -14.21 -1.55 6.65
N SER A 101 -15.21 -2.33 7.02
CA SER A 101 -15.68 -3.51 6.29
C SER A 101 -16.71 -3.19 5.19
N VAL A 102 -17.01 -1.91 4.97
CA VAL A 102 -17.96 -1.48 3.94
C VAL A 102 -17.47 -1.84 2.55
N ASP A 103 -18.37 -2.41 1.75
CA ASP A 103 -18.12 -2.70 0.34
C ASP A 103 -17.68 -1.46 -0.43
N ARG A 104 -16.59 -1.61 -1.18
CA ARG A 104 -16.05 -0.55 -2.02
C ARG A 104 -16.68 -0.63 -3.41
N PRO A 105 -16.98 0.51 -4.06
CA PRO A 105 -17.46 0.51 -5.43
C PRO A 105 -16.36 -0.01 -6.37
N ALA A 106 -16.76 -0.38 -7.58
CA ALA A 106 -15.80 -0.75 -8.61
C ALA A 106 -14.84 0.42 -8.88
N ARG A 107 -13.52 0.14 -8.85
CA ARG A 107 -12.49 1.17 -9.05
C ARG A 107 -12.63 1.79 -10.44
N ARG A 108 -12.61 3.12 -10.50
CA ARG A 108 -12.54 3.88 -11.76
C ARG A 108 -11.13 4.38 -12.02
N TRP A 109 -10.80 4.55 -13.29
CA TRP A 109 -9.48 4.95 -13.76
C TRP A 109 -9.55 5.62 -15.14
N PRO A 110 -8.49 6.34 -15.58
CA PRO A 110 -8.47 7.02 -16.88
C PRO A 110 -7.97 6.14 -18.05
N GLY A 111 -7.97 4.81 -17.91
CA GLY A 111 -7.43 3.88 -18.92
C GLY A 111 -5.93 3.64 -18.81
N PHE A 112 -5.29 4.10 -17.74
CA PHE A 112 -3.88 3.84 -17.45
C PHE A 112 -3.60 3.78 -15.94
N ARG A 113 -2.47 3.19 -15.56
CA ARG A 113 -1.99 3.07 -14.19
C ARG A 113 -0.68 3.82 -14.04
N THR A 114 -0.58 4.63 -13.00
CA THR A 114 0.69 5.20 -12.56
C THR A 114 1.20 4.53 -11.30
N VAL A 115 2.49 4.70 -11.03
CA VAL A 115 3.19 4.23 -9.84
C VAL A 115 4.28 5.25 -9.47
N TRP A 116 4.56 5.40 -8.18
CA TRP A 116 5.65 6.29 -7.75
C TRP A 116 6.99 5.56 -7.85
N ARG A 117 7.97 6.14 -8.54
CA ARG A 117 9.31 5.56 -8.75
C ARG A 117 10.37 6.62 -8.58
N GLY A 118 11.21 6.46 -7.56
CA GLY A 118 12.17 7.48 -7.17
C GLY A 118 11.45 8.70 -6.61
N ASP A 119 11.48 9.78 -7.37
CA ASP A 119 10.99 11.11 -7.04
C ASP A 119 9.77 11.54 -7.88
N ALA A 120 9.24 10.64 -8.72
CA ALA A 120 8.20 10.99 -9.67
C ALA A 120 7.09 9.93 -9.78
N LEU A 121 5.90 10.39 -10.15
CA LEU A 121 4.79 9.54 -10.58
C LEU A 121 4.97 9.17 -12.04
N LYS A 122 5.11 7.87 -12.35
CA LYS A 122 5.36 7.37 -13.71
C LYS A 122 4.26 6.46 -14.19
N VAL A 123 3.97 6.51 -15.48
CA VAL A 123 3.05 5.57 -16.13
C VAL A 123 3.65 4.18 -16.11
N TYR A 124 2.90 3.22 -15.55
CA TYR A 124 3.26 1.81 -15.51
C TYR A 124 2.66 1.02 -16.68
N TYR A 125 1.39 1.30 -16.98
CA TYR A 125 0.61 0.63 -18.01
C TYR A 125 -0.43 1.62 -18.56
N SER A 126 -0.73 1.54 -19.86
CA SER A 126 -1.71 2.39 -20.52
C SER A 126 -2.43 1.61 -21.62
N GLU A 127 -3.76 1.75 -21.70
CA GLU A 127 -4.57 1.36 -22.85
C GLU A 127 -4.63 2.48 -23.90
N ASN A 128 -4.19 3.68 -23.53
CA ASN A 128 -4.10 4.82 -24.44
C ASN A 128 -2.76 4.81 -25.19
N LYS A 129 -2.84 4.72 -26.53
CA LYS A 129 -1.67 4.68 -27.43
C LYS A 129 -0.77 5.92 -27.36
N ASN A 130 -1.31 7.05 -26.90
CA ASN A 130 -0.57 8.31 -26.80
C ASN A 130 0.14 8.49 -25.44
N ILE A 131 -0.10 7.58 -24.49
CA ILE A 131 0.54 7.60 -23.17
C ILE A 131 1.42 6.35 -23.06
N SER A 132 2.72 6.55 -22.91
CA SER A 132 3.70 5.47 -22.91
C SER A 132 4.11 5.06 -21.49
N LYS A 133 4.45 3.78 -21.29
CA LYS A 133 5.10 3.32 -20.07
C LYS A 133 6.39 4.10 -19.85
N GLY A 134 6.57 4.63 -18.64
CA GLY A 134 7.73 5.44 -18.26
C GLY A 134 7.51 6.95 -18.34
N ASP A 135 6.48 7.42 -19.05
CA ASP A 135 6.12 8.84 -19.06
C ASP A 135 5.88 9.33 -17.62
N VAL A 136 6.39 10.52 -17.30
CA VAL A 136 6.26 11.12 -15.98
C VAL A 136 5.01 11.98 -15.94
N VAL A 137 4.15 11.82 -14.94
CA VAL A 137 3.06 12.76 -14.68
C VAL A 137 3.59 13.90 -13.82
N SER A 138 3.77 15.08 -14.41
CA SER A 138 4.36 16.25 -13.74
C SER A 138 3.34 16.93 -12.83
N GLN A 139 2.14 17.15 -13.34
CA GLN A 139 1.04 17.82 -12.65
C GLN A 139 -0.33 17.36 -13.15
N CYS A 140 -1.35 17.59 -12.34
CA CYS A 140 -2.76 17.45 -12.73
C CYS A 140 -3.57 18.62 -12.19
N ASP A 141 -4.52 19.13 -12.98
CA ASP A 141 -5.36 20.27 -12.62
C ASP A 141 -4.56 21.46 -12.03
N GLY A 142 -3.39 21.75 -12.63
CA GLY A 142 -2.49 22.84 -12.21
C GLY A 142 -1.72 22.60 -10.90
N GLN A 143 -1.71 21.39 -10.35
CA GLN A 143 -0.97 21.05 -9.14
C GLN A 143 0.05 19.93 -9.40
N ASN A 144 1.27 20.11 -8.92
CA ASN A 144 2.31 19.08 -9.02
C ASN A 144 1.91 17.77 -8.32
N THR A 145 2.43 16.65 -8.81
CA THR A 145 2.02 15.33 -8.32
C THR A 145 2.42 15.04 -6.88
N ASP A 146 3.54 15.59 -6.36
CA ASP A 146 3.90 15.49 -4.93
C ASP A 146 2.85 16.14 -4.03
N THR A 147 2.42 17.36 -4.35
CA THR A 147 1.39 18.08 -3.61
C THR A 147 0.06 17.32 -3.65
N LEU A 148 -0.31 16.81 -4.82
CA LEU A 148 -1.52 16.01 -4.98
C LEU A 148 -1.45 14.70 -4.19
N MET A 149 -0.31 14.01 -4.17
CA MET A 149 -0.08 12.83 -3.34
C MET A 149 -0.34 13.14 -1.86
N ARG A 150 0.22 14.24 -1.33
CA ARG A 150 0.01 14.65 0.06
C ARG A 150 -1.45 15.00 0.35
N LYS A 151 -2.08 15.81 -0.50
CA LYS A 151 -3.44 16.31 -0.28
C LYS A 151 -4.52 15.25 -0.47
N ARG A 152 -4.28 14.26 -1.34
CA ARG A 152 -5.31 13.30 -1.78
C ARG A 152 -5.04 11.89 -1.31
N VAL A 153 -3.81 11.40 -1.44
CA VAL A 153 -3.46 10.02 -1.09
C VAL A 153 -3.08 9.93 0.39
N PHE A 154 -2.05 10.66 0.83
CA PHE A 154 -1.59 10.62 2.24
C PHE A 154 -2.55 11.30 3.22
N LYS A 155 -3.62 11.92 2.73
CA LYS A 155 -4.74 12.31 3.58
C LYS A 155 -5.53 11.10 4.09
N PHE A 156 -5.57 10.01 3.33
CA PHE A 156 -6.40 8.83 3.63
C PHE A 156 -5.66 7.50 3.63
N HIS A 157 -4.40 7.44 3.17
CA HIS A 157 -3.65 6.20 3.05
C HIS A 157 -2.15 6.40 3.28
N GLY A 158 -1.55 5.48 4.04
CA GLY A 158 -0.10 5.40 4.21
C GLY A 158 0.48 6.53 5.07
N GLU A 159 1.81 6.56 5.11
CA GLU A 159 2.57 7.45 5.97
C GLU A 159 3.46 8.33 5.12
N VAL A 160 3.23 9.64 5.19
CA VAL A 160 3.85 10.60 4.26
C VAL A 160 5.37 10.68 4.44
N ALA A 161 5.85 10.45 5.66
CA ALA A 161 7.28 10.51 5.99
C ALA A 161 8.03 9.23 5.59
N GLN A 162 7.33 8.13 5.29
CA GLN A 162 7.96 6.86 4.92
C GLN A 162 8.13 6.74 3.41
N PRO A 163 9.36 6.73 2.87
CA PRO A 163 9.59 6.63 1.42
C PRO A 163 8.96 5.38 0.79
N GLY A 164 8.90 4.27 1.54
CA GLY A 164 8.24 3.04 1.10
C GLY A 164 6.75 3.22 0.82
N HIS A 165 6.07 4.12 1.55
CA HIS A 165 4.65 4.38 1.35
C HIS A 165 4.39 5.25 0.11
N TRP A 166 5.34 6.05 -0.35
CA TRP A 166 5.25 6.68 -1.67
C TRP A 166 5.21 5.62 -2.77
N TRP A 167 6.13 4.65 -2.69
CA TRP A 167 6.15 3.51 -3.62
C TRP A 167 4.85 2.70 -3.57
N GLN A 168 4.38 2.35 -2.37
CA GLN A 168 3.20 1.50 -2.16
C GLN A 168 1.89 2.20 -2.51
N GLN A 169 1.74 3.49 -2.21
CA GLN A 169 0.47 4.22 -2.33
C GLN A 169 0.39 5.08 -3.59
N GLY A 170 1.52 5.34 -4.27
CA GLY A 170 1.59 6.22 -5.44
C GLY A 170 0.57 5.94 -6.54
N TRP A 171 0.21 4.67 -6.71
CA TRP A 171 -0.77 4.28 -7.70
C TRP A 171 -2.18 4.81 -7.45
N ARG A 172 -2.51 5.19 -6.22
CA ARG A 172 -3.85 5.66 -5.84
C ARG A 172 -4.17 7.03 -6.41
N LEU A 173 -3.18 7.84 -6.81
CA LEU A 173 -3.44 9.21 -7.23
C LEU A 173 -4.41 9.29 -8.43
N LEU A 174 -4.26 8.38 -9.38
CA LEU A 174 -5.08 8.30 -10.60
C LEU A 174 -6.01 7.09 -10.60
N ILE A 175 -6.46 6.68 -9.41
CA ILE A 175 -7.51 5.68 -9.22
C ILE A 175 -8.57 6.26 -8.31
N ASP A 176 -9.82 6.14 -8.73
CA ASP A 176 -10.97 6.53 -7.93
C ASP A 176 -11.57 5.28 -7.29
N GLU A 177 -11.52 5.25 -5.96
CA GLU A 177 -12.06 4.17 -5.12
C GLU A 177 -13.38 4.56 -4.44
N GLY A 178 -14.01 5.66 -4.91
CA GLY A 178 -15.29 6.12 -4.42
C GLY A 178 -15.23 6.94 -3.13
N ASN A 179 -14.07 7.51 -2.78
CA ASN A 179 -13.97 8.43 -1.66
C ASN A 179 -14.71 9.73 -1.99
N PRO A 180 -15.82 10.07 -1.29
CA PRO A 180 -16.67 11.20 -1.65
C PRO A 180 -16.00 12.56 -1.45
N PHE A 181 -14.89 12.62 -0.71
CA PHE A 181 -14.11 13.84 -0.47
C PHE A 181 -13.04 14.08 -1.54
N LEU A 182 -12.91 13.19 -2.53
CA LEU A 182 -11.91 13.27 -3.58
C LEU A 182 -12.60 13.35 -4.95
N THR A 183 -12.78 14.56 -5.46
CA THR A 183 -13.24 14.74 -6.85
C THR A 183 -12.18 14.19 -7.81
N PRO A 184 -12.52 13.34 -8.78
CA PRO A 184 -11.58 12.84 -9.78
C PRO A 184 -10.88 14.00 -10.52
N LEU A 185 -9.58 13.87 -10.73
CA LEU A 185 -8.77 14.86 -11.46
C LEU A 185 -9.24 14.94 -12.92
N LYS A 186 -9.15 16.11 -13.56
CA LYS A 186 -9.72 16.31 -14.91
C LYS A 186 -8.69 16.16 -16.01
N GLU A 187 -7.49 16.67 -15.81
CA GLU A 187 -6.41 16.63 -16.80
C GLU A 187 -5.06 16.52 -16.12
N CYS A 188 -4.10 15.92 -16.81
CA CYS A 188 -2.71 15.86 -16.36
C CYS A 188 -1.76 16.24 -17.49
N GLU A 189 -0.62 16.78 -17.10
CA GLU A 189 0.54 16.99 -17.96
C GLU A 189 1.54 15.85 -17.75
N PHE A 190 2.10 15.39 -18.87
CA PHE A 190 3.02 14.28 -18.97
C PHE A 190 4.32 14.75 -19.60
N VAL A 191 5.44 14.19 -19.15
CA VAL A 191 6.77 14.40 -19.70
C VAL A 191 7.27 13.09 -20.27
N LYS A 192 7.63 13.10 -21.56
CA LYS A 192 8.22 11.95 -22.26
C LYS A 192 9.68 11.77 -21.88
N ALA A 193 10.24 10.61 -22.22
CA ALA A 193 11.66 10.31 -21.99
C ALA A 193 12.63 11.30 -22.68
N ASN A 194 12.21 11.94 -23.77
CA ASN A 194 13.00 12.96 -24.48
C ASN A 194 12.82 14.39 -23.90
N GLY A 195 12.01 14.56 -22.86
CA GLY A 195 11.72 15.84 -22.22
C GLY A 195 10.49 16.58 -22.76
N ASP A 196 9.86 16.09 -23.84
CA ASP A 196 8.68 16.75 -24.40
C ASP A 196 7.48 16.64 -23.45
N THR A 197 6.76 17.74 -23.28
CA THR A 197 5.54 17.82 -22.47
C THR A 197 4.29 17.64 -23.31
N TYR A 198 3.28 16.95 -22.80
CA TYR A 198 1.94 16.89 -23.41
C TYR A 198 0.84 16.77 -22.36
N THR A 199 -0.34 17.29 -22.68
CA THR A 199 -1.52 17.23 -21.78
C THR A 199 -2.48 16.14 -22.23
N HIS A 200 -3.11 15.48 -21.25
CA HIS A 200 -4.17 14.51 -21.49
C HIS A 200 -5.36 14.73 -20.55
N VAL A 201 -6.56 14.80 -21.13
CA VAL A 201 -7.83 14.81 -20.41
C VAL A 201 -8.13 13.41 -19.88
N LEU A 202 -8.45 13.31 -18.59
CA LEU A 202 -8.69 12.06 -17.90
C LEU A 202 -10.13 11.58 -18.09
N ASN A 203 -10.31 10.53 -18.89
CA ASN A 203 -11.61 9.92 -19.13
C ASN A 203 -11.87 8.77 -18.15
N TRP A 204 -12.52 9.07 -17.03
CA TRP A 204 -12.78 8.10 -15.97
C TRP A 204 -13.83 7.05 -16.36
N SER A 205 -13.43 5.79 -16.30
CA SER A 205 -14.30 4.63 -16.53
C SER A 205 -14.08 3.56 -15.48
N VAL A 206 -15.02 2.64 -15.31
CA VAL A 206 -14.83 1.46 -14.45
C VAL A 206 -13.68 0.62 -15.02
N ARG A 207 -12.71 0.26 -14.16
CA ARG A 207 -11.55 -0.51 -14.60
C ARG A 207 -11.95 -1.92 -15.06
N PRO A 208 -11.67 -2.30 -16.32
CA PRO A 208 -12.02 -3.63 -16.81
C PRO A 208 -11.18 -4.70 -16.13
N LYS A 209 -11.73 -5.92 -16.02
CA LYS A 209 -11.02 -7.07 -15.43
C LYS A 209 -9.75 -7.43 -16.22
N SER A 210 -9.75 -7.22 -17.54
CA SER A 210 -8.58 -7.45 -18.41
C SER A 210 -7.36 -6.64 -17.99
N ALA A 211 -7.55 -5.41 -17.52
CA ALA A 211 -6.47 -4.56 -17.05
C ALA A 211 -5.78 -5.14 -15.81
N CYS A 212 -6.48 -5.88 -14.94
CA CYS A 212 -5.90 -6.40 -13.70
C CYS A 212 -4.64 -7.25 -13.92
N LYS A 213 -4.59 -8.05 -15.00
CA LYS A 213 -3.41 -8.85 -15.35
C LYS A 213 -2.18 -7.99 -15.64
N HIS A 214 -2.38 -6.83 -16.28
CA HIS A 214 -1.29 -5.90 -16.57
C HIS A 214 -0.79 -5.16 -15.32
N LEU A 215 -1.56 -5.16 -14.23
CA LEU A 215 -1.25 -4.42 -13.01
C LEU A 215 -0.70 -5.29 -11.87
N GLU A 216 -0.62 -6.61 -12.08
CA GLU A 216 -0.10 -7.57 -11.10
C GLU A 216 1.28 -7.16 -10.58
N ASN A 217 2.17 -6.77 -11.50
CA ASN A 217 3.54 -6.34 -11.20
C ASN A 217 3.65 -4.84 -10.89
N ALA A 218 2.55 -4.07 -10.87
CA ALA A 218 2.63 -2.63 -10.60
C ALA A 218 3.12 -2.32 -9.18
N TYR A 219 2.89 -3.23 -8.23
CA TYR A 219 3.32 -3.06 -6.85
C TYR A 219 4.82 -3.36 -6.68
N ASN A 220 5.23 -4.58 -6.99
CA ASN A 220 6.60 -5.06 -6.76
C ASN A 220 7.54 -4.81 -7.94
N GLY A 221 7.06 -4.41 -9.11
CA GLY A 221 7.81 -4.43 -10.36
C GLY A 221 7.77 -5.82 -11.00
N ASP A 222 8.56 -6.02 -12.06
CA ASP A 222 8.65 -7.32 -12.72
C ASP A 222 9.36 -8.34 -11.81
N GLU A 223 8.80 -9.55 -11.73
CA GLU A 223 9.43 -10.65 -10.99
C GLU A 223 10.60 -11.22 -11.82
N LEU A 224 11.76 -11.31 -11.20
CA LEU A 224 12.94 -11.96 -11.78
C LEU A 224 13.11 -13.36 -11.18
N PRO A 225 13.56 -14.36 -11.94
CA PRO A 225 13.85 -15.68 -11.39
C PRO A 225 14.96 -15.60 -10.32
N ILE A 226 14.95 -16.53 -9.36
CA ILE A 226 16.05 -16.67 -8.40
C ILE A 226 17.34 -16.96 -9.16
N ASP A 227 18.21 -15.96 -9.30
CA ASP A 227 19.47 -16.10 -10.04
C ASP A 227 20.48 -14.99 -9.70
N LEU A 228 21.76 -15.26 -10.01
CA LEU A 228 22.83 -14.27 -10.14
C LEU A 228 23.08 -13.97 -11.63
N THR A 229 22.91 -12.71 -12.00
CA THR A 229 23.07 -12.20 -13.37
C THR A 229 23.95 -10.95 -13.42
N TRP A 230 24.38 -10.57 -14.62
CA TRP A 230 25.19 -9.37 -14.88
C TRP A 230 24.51 -8.54 -15.97
N PRO A 231 23.44 -7.80 -15.66
CA PRO A 231 22.74 -6.98 -16.65
C PRO A 231 23.66 -5.90 -17.27
N GLU A 232 24.68 -5.48 -16.53
CA GLU A 232 25.74 -4.57 -16.99
C GLU A 232 27.11 -5.16 -16.64
N LYS A 233 28.15 -4.77 -17.41
CA LYS A 233 29.49 -5.39 -17.37
C LYS A 233 30.04 -5.59 -15.95
N ASN A 234 29.84 -4.60 -15.06
CA ASN A 234 30.39 -4.56 -13.71
C ASN A 234 29.31 -4.42 -12.61
N ILE A 235 28.04 -4.74 -12.90
CA ILE A 235 26.96 -4.72 -11.91
C ILE A 235 26.40 -6.13 -11.79
N ALA A 236 26.63 -6.76 -10.64
CA ALA A 236 25.99 -8.04 -10.32
C ALA A 236 24.58 -7.80 -9.80
N TRP A 237 23.64 -8.66 -10.19
CA TRP A 237 22.25 -8.60 -9.76
C TRP A 237 21.82 -9.98 -9.25
N ILE A 238 21.47 -10.05 -7.97
CA ILE A 238 21.02 -11.27 -7.30
C ILE A 238 19.54 -11.11 -6.99
N ALA A 239 18.70 -11.76 -7.78
CA ALA A 239 17.26 -11.74 -7.61
C ALA A 239 16.82 -12.83 -6.64
N MET A 240 15.99 -12.47 -5.67
CA MET A 240 15.50 -13.34 -4.61
C MET A 240 14.01 -13.01 -4.32
N PRO A 241 13.09 -13.30 -5.26
CA PRO A 241 11.67 -12.91 -5.15
C PRO A 241 10.87 -13.68 -4.09
N SER A 242 11.43 -14.71 -3.46
CA SER A 242 10.76 -15.49 -2.41
C SER A 242 11.78 -16.30 -1.63
N PHE A 243 11.57 -16.46 -0.31
CA PHE A 243 12.34 -17.39 0.52
C PHE A 243 11.58 -18.67 0.86
N SER A 244 10.54 -19.04 0.09
CA SER A 244 9.89 -20.34 0.24
C SER A 244 10.88 -21.48 -0.04
N SER A 245 10.63 -22.66 0.54
CA SER A 245 11.51 -23.83 0.48
C SER A 245 10.95 -24.93 -0.41
N THR A 246 10.40 -24.57 -1.57
CA THR A 246 9.98 -25.57 -2.56
C THR A 246 11.19 -26.21 -3.24
N ASP A 247 11.06 -27.43 -3.75
CA ASP A 247 12.16 -28.12 -4.45
C ASP A 247 12.75 -27.28 -5.59
N LYS A 248 11.88 -26.62 -6.36
CA LYS A 248 12.29 -25.73 -7.45
C LYS A 248 13.13 -24.55 -6.95
N GLN A 249 12.73 -23.93 -5.83
CA GLN A 249 13.46 -22.81 -5.25
C GLN A 249 14.76 -23.26 -4.60
N THR A 250 14.78 -24.40 -3.90
CA THR A 250 15.99 -25.01 -3.34
C THR A 250 17.04 -25.23 -4.43
N VAL A 251 16.64 -25.81 -5.57
CA VAL A 251 17.54 -25.99 -6.72
C VAL A 251 18.04 -24.65 -7.27
N ALA A 252 17.17 -23.64 -7.37
CA ALA A 252 17.56 -22.32 -7.85
C ALA A 252 18.54 -21.61 -6.92
N TYR A 253 18.30 -21.62 -5.60
CA TYR A 253 19.19 -21.03 -4.61
C TYR A 253 20.56 -21.73 -4.57
N ASN A 254 20.59 -23.05 -4.66
CA ASN A 254 21.85 -23.79 -4.74
C ASN A 254 22.69 -23.37 -5.96
N LYS A 255 22.05 -23.17 -7.12
CA LYS A 255 22.74 -22.63 -8.32
C LYS A 255 23.27 -21.22 -8.10
N VAL A 256 22.55 -20.37 -7.35
CA VAL A 256 23.05 -19.04 -6.99
C VAL A 256 24.29 -19.14 -6.10
N PHE A 257 24.30 -20.03 -5.11
CA PHE A 257 25.48 -20.24 -4.25
C PHE A 257 26.70 -20.67 -5.09
N GLU A 258 26.52 -21.64 -5.98
CA GLU A 258 27.56 -22.08 -6.91
C GLU A 258 28.07 -20.92 -7.78
N LYS A 259 27.16 -20.12 -8.34
CA LYS A 259 27.53 -18.95 -9.15
C LYS A 259 28.33 -17.91 -8.35
N ILE A 260 27.95 -17.64 -7.10
CA ILE A 260 28.69 -16.71 -6.24
C ILE A 260 30.11 -17.22 -5.99
N GLN A 261 30.27 -18.52 -5.72
CA GLN A 261 31.57 -19.13 -5.48
C GLN A 261 32.45 -19.10 -6.75
N GLN A 262 31.90 -19.53 -7.89
CA GLN A 262 32.61 -19.56 -9.18
C GLN A 262 33.00 -18.16 -9.67
N GLN A 263 32.18 -17.15 -9.38
CA GLN A 263 32.37 -15.79 -9.87
C GLN A 263 32.91 -14.85 -8.79
N ARG A 264 33.45 -15.39 -7.70
CA ARG A 264 33.91 -14.61 -6.54
C ARG A 264 34.87 -13.48 -6.92
N SER A 265 35.88 -13.74 -7.74
CA SER A 265 36.84 -12.72 -8.17
C SER A 265 36.20 -11.58 -8.96
N LYS A 266 35.18 -11.90 -9.78
CA LYS A 266 34.42 -10.89 -10.52
C LYS A 266 33.51 -10.08 -9.59
N LEU A 267 32.89 -10.73 -8.60
CA LEU A 267 32.06 -10.05 -7.60
C LEU A 267 32.88 -9.09 -6.73
N LEU A 268 34.09 -9.48 -6.31
CA LEU A 268 34.99 -8.64 -5.52
C LEU A 268 35.46 -7.38 -6.27
N THR A 269 35.42 -7.39 -7.60
CA THR A 269 35.82 -6.27 -8.46
C THR A 269 34.62 -5.56 -9.10
N ALA A 270 33.39 -5.98 -8.78
CA ALA A 270 32.18 -5.38 -9.31
C ALA A 270 32.04 -3.94 -8.80
N LYS A 271 31.50 -3.07 -9.66
CA LYS A 271 31.13 -1.70 -9.27
C LYS A 271 30.02 -1.71 -8.22
N ALA A 272 29.09 -2.66 -8.35
CA ALA A 272 27.99 -2.85 -7.41
C ALA A 272 27.49 -4.29 -7.42
N VAL A 273 26.95 -4.73 -6.28
CA VAL A 273 26.15 -5.95 -6.15
C VAL A 273 24.77 -5.53 -5.67
N VAL A 274 23.76 -5.76 -6.51
CA VAL A 274 22.36 -5.45 -6.21
C VAL A 274 21.69 -6.69 -5.67
N LEU A 275 21.12 -6.59 -4.47
CA LEU A 275 20.22 -7.59 -3.91
C LEU A 275 18.79 -7.17 -4.21
N ASP A 276 18.12 -7.90 -5.10
CA ASP A 276 16.76 -7.61 -5.51
C ASP A 276 15.77 -8.52 -4.78
N LEU A 277 15.13 -7.92 -3.78
CA LEU A 277 14.12 -8.56 -2.93
C LEU A 277 12.70 -8.16 -3.32
N ARG A 278 12.50 -7.54 -4.51
CA ARG A 278 11.15 -7.28 -5.02
C ARG A 278 10.38 -8.60 -5.10
N HIS A 279 9.10 -8.56 -4.74
CA HIS A 279 8.21 -9.73 -4.55
C HIS A 279 8.44 -10.58 -3.30
N ASN A 280 9.58 -10.45 -2.62
CA ASN A 280 9.88 -11.31 -1.47
C ASN A 280 8.98 -10.99 -0.27
N GLN A 281 8.09 -11.93 0.07
CA GLN A 281 7.20 -11.86 1.24
C GLN A 281 7.73 -12.69 2.43
N GLY A 282 9.01 -13.05 2.41
CA GLY A 282 9.63 -13.88 3.43
C GLY A 282 9.64 -15.38 3.11
N GLY A 283 9.75 -16.19 4.16
CA GLY A 283 9.97 -17.63 4.12
C GLY A 283 11.11 -18.05 5.02
N SER A 284 11.95 -18.98 4.57
CA SER A 284 13.09 -19.49 5.32
C SER A 284 14.24 -18.47 5.39
N SER A 285 14.62 -18.11 6.61
CA SER A 285 15.80 -17.28 6.88
C SER A 285 17.12 -17.94 6.47
N TYR A 286 17.10 -19.25 6.18
CA TYR A 286 18.25 -19.99 5.69
C TYR A 286 18.79 -19.37 4.39
N TRP A 287 17.92 -19.07 3.41
CA TRP A 287 18.34 -18.60 2.09
C TRP A 287 19.08 -17.26 2.16
N SER A 288 18.49 -16.28 2.84
CA SER A 288 19.12 -14.96 3.04
C SER A 288 20.44 -15.08 3.80
N SER A 289 20.48 -15.93 4.83
CA SER A 289 21.69 -16.17 5.62
C SER A 289 22.81 -16.81 4.81
N GLN A 290 22.50 -17.76 3.91
CA GLN A 290 23.52 -18.40 3.07
C GLN A 290 24.03 -17.45 1.99
N ILE A 291 23.15 -16.71 1.30
CA ILE A 291 23.59 -15.66 0.35
C ILE A 291 24.55 -14.68 1.04
N ALA A 292 24.20 -14.23 2.25
CA ALA A 292 25.06 -13.34 3.00
C ALA A 292 26.42 -13.97 3.33
N LYS A 293 26.46 -15.23 3.75
CA LYS A 293 27.73 -15.95 4.01
C LYS A 293 28.58 -16.11 2.76
N GLU A 294 27.99 -16.40 1.61
CA GLU A 294 28.73 -16.56 0.36
C GLU A 294 29.33 -15.23 -0.11
N LEU A 295 28.59 -14.12 0.02
CA LEU A 295 29.04 -12.79 -0.37
C LEU A 295 30.08 -12.19 0.58
N TRP A 296 29.79 -12.17 1.89
CA TRP A 296 30.64 -11.49 2.89
C TRP A 296 31.67 -12.42 3.55
N GLY A 297 31.57 -13.74 3.33
CA GLY A 297 32.37 -14.74 4.03
C GLY A 297 31.79 -15.12 5.38
N LYS A 298 32.39 -16.14 6.00
CA LYS A 298 32.02 -16.57 7.35
C LYS A 298 32.59 -15.57 8.36
N LYS A 299 31.82 -15.28 9.43
CA LYS A 299 32.38 -14.61 10.62
C LYS A 299 33.64 -15.40 11.04
N LYS A 300 34.75 -14.69 11.14
CA LYS A 300 35.95 -15.23 11.78
C LYS A 300 35.72 -15.31 13.29
#